data_AF-A0A9D7RHF5-F1
#
_entry.id   AF-A0A9D7RHF5-F1
#
_cell.length_a   1.000
_cell.length_b   1.000
_cell.length_c   1.000
_cell.angle_alpha   90.00
_cell.angle_beta   90.00
_cell.angle_gamma   90.00
#
_symmetry.space_group_name_H-M   'P 1'
#
loop_
_entity.id
_entity.type
_entity.pdbx_description
1 polymer ?
#
loop_
_entity_poly.entity_id
_entity_poly.type
_entity_poly.pdbx_seq_one_letter_code
_entity_poly.pdbx_strand_id
1 'polypeptide(L)' 'MQTIKATQVRIAAERFYILLEDGRELGIPYDWYWRLAEATPEQLNNWRLIGGGQGIF' A
#
# COMPACT_ATOMS: atom_id res chain seq x y z
N MET A 1 -6.26 20.93 -7.75
CA MET A 1 -7.03 19.86 -7.09
C MET A 1 -6.22 19.39 -5.90
N GLN A 2 -6.84 19.21 -4.73
CA GLN A 2 -6.15 18.70 -3.55
C GLN A 2 -5.90 17.20 -3.75
N THR A 3 -4.64 16.77 -3.64
CA THR A 3 -4.27 15.36 -3.72
C THR A 3 -4.39 14.76 -2.33
N ILE A 4 -5.17 13.69 -2.20
CA ILE A 4 -5.31 12.93 -0.95
C ILE A 4 -4.09 12.02 -0.79
N LYS A 5 -3.46 12.06 0.38
CA LYS A 5 -2.23 11.33 0.69
C LYS A 5 -2.49 10.06 1.49
N ALA A 6 -1.64 9.07 1.26
CA ALA A 6 -1.53 7.89 2.12
C ALA A 6 -0.86 8.26 3.45
N THR A 7 -1.40 7.72 4.54
CA THR A 7 -0.88 7.91 5.90
C THR A 7 -0.40 6.61 6.51
N GLN A 8 -0.95 5.48 6.08
CA GLN A 8 -0.57 4.16 6.59
C GLN A 8 -0.80 3.08 5.54
N VAL A 9 0.03 2.03 5.59
CA VAL A 9 -0.16 0.79 4.82
C VAL A 9 -0.29 -0.38 5.79
N ARG A 10 -1.22 -1.30 5.52
CA ARG A 10 -1.41 -2.54 6.26
C ARG A 10 -1.35 -3.73 5.31
N ILE A 11 -0.41 -4.63 5.57
CA ILE A 11 -0.23 -5.89 4.84
C ILE A 11 -1.25 -6.91 5.36
N ALA A 12 -1.87 -7.66 4.45
CA ALA A 12 -2.74 -8.79 4.77
C ALA A 12 -2.41 -9.97 3.84
N ALA A 13 -3.17 -11.07 3.90
CA ALA A 13 -2.81 -12.30 3.20
C ALA A 13 -2.78 -12.17 1.66
N GLU A 14 -3.80 -11.55 1.07
CA GLU A 14 -3.98 -11.51 -0.40
C GLU A 14 -4.00 -10.09 -0.99
N ARG A 15 -3.95 -9.09 -0.11
CA ARG A 15 -4.05 -7.67 -0.46
C ARG A 15 -3.38 -6.81 0.58
N PHE A 16 -3.01 -5.60 0.19
CA PHE A 16 -2.62 -4.55 1.13
C PHE A 16 -3.67 -3.45 1.16
N TYR A 17 -3.71 -2.75 2.28
CA TYR A 17 -4.65 -1.66 2.51
C TYR A 17 -3.90 -0.35 2.72
N ILE A 18 -4.40 0.73 2.12
CA ILE A 18 -3.85 2.07 2.26
C ILE A 18 -4.89 2.94 2.96
N LEU A 19 -4.54 3.47 4.14
CA LEU A 19 -5.34 4.50 4.79
C LEU A 19 -4.97 5.87 4.20
N LEU A 20 -6.00 6.62 3.82
CA LEU A 20 -5.88 7.97 3.31
C LEU A 20 -6.16 9.00 4.41
N GLU A 21 -5.62 10.22 4.27
CA GLU A 21 -5.76 11.29 5.28
C GLU A 21 -7.21 11.72 5.53
N ASP A 22 -8.12 11.44 4.60
CA ASP A 22 -9.55 11.71 4.73
C ASP A 22 -10.36 10.55 5.34
N GLY A 23 -9.66 9.51 5.85
CA GLY A 23 -10.26 8.38 6.54
C GLY A 23 -10.76 7.26 5.62
N ARG A 24 -10.62 7.39 4.30
CA ARG A 24 -10.93 6.30 3.38
C ARG A 24 -9.82 5.24 3.39
N GLU A 25 -10.18 3.99 3.13
CA GLU A 25 -9.23 2.89 2.96
C GLU A 25 -9.33 2.31 1.53
N LEU A 26 -8.20 2.12 0.87
CA LEU A 26 -8.10 1.43 -0.41
C LEU A 26 -7.58 0.01 -0.18
N GLY A 27 -8.25 -1.01 -0.72
CA GLY A 27 -7.76 -2.39 -0.70
C GLY A 27 -7.27 -2.81 -2.08
N ILE A 28 -6.02 -3.25 -2.18
CA ILE A 28 -5.34 -3.56 -3.44
C ILE A 28 -4.83 -5.01 -3.42
N PRO A 29 -5.34 -5.90 -4.30
CA PRO A 29 -4.85 -7.27 -4.42
C PRO A 29 -3.38 -7.34 -4.86
N TYR A 30 -2.62 -8.29 -4.33
CA TYR A 30 -1.24 -8.51 -4.76
C TYR A 30 -1.14 -9.00 -6.21
N ASP A 31 -2.11 -9.80 -6.66
CA ASP A 31 -2.13 -10.38 -8.00
C ASP A 31 -2.26 -9.36 -9.15
N TRP A 32 -2.56 -8.10 -8.83
CA TRP A 32 -2.49 -7.00 -9.80
C TRP A 32 -1.05 -6.65 -10.20
N TYR A 33 -0.07 -7.05 -9.39
CA TYR A 33 1.34 -6.79 -9.58
C TYR A 33 2.11 -8.09 -9.44
N TRP A 34 2.64 -8.62 -10.54
CA TRP A 34 3.35 -9.90 -10.55
C TRP A 34 4.42 -10.03 -9.46
N ARG A 35 5.17 -8.95 -9.19
CA ARG A 35 6.20 -8.94 -8.13
C ARG A 35 5.65 -9.07 -6.72
N LEU A 36 4.44 -8.56 -6.46
CA LEU A 36 3.79 -8.66 -5.16
C LEU A 36 3.09 -10.01 -5.01
N ALA A 37 2.58 -10.58 -6.10
CA ALA A 37 2.00 -11.92 -6.12
C ALA A 37 3.00 -13.00 -5.70
N GLU A 38 4.28 -12.83 -6.05
CA GLU A 38 5.37 -13.76 -5.70
C GLU A 38 6.17 -13.34 -4.45
N ALA A 39 5.78 -12.26 -3.76
CA ALA A 39 6.54 -11.72 -2.65
C ALA A 39 6.35 -12.53 -1.35
N THR A 40 7.42 -12.70 -0.59
CA THR A 40 7.33 -13.29 0.77
C THR A 40 6.72 -12.28 1.75
N PRO A 41 6.17 -12.74 2.90
CA PRO A 41 5.71 -11.85 3.94
C PRO A 41 6.78 -10.85 4.41
N GLU A 42 8.05 -11.24 4.50
CA GLU A 42 9.14 -10.32 4.87
C GLU A 42 9.34 -9.23 3.81
N GLN A 43 9.26 -9.58 2.53
CA GLN A 43 9.36 -8.62 1.43
C GLN A 43 8.18 -7.65 1.42
N LEU A 44 6.96 -8.15 1.61
CA LEU A 44 5.75 -7.32 1.69
C LEU A 44 5.78 -6.35 2.87
N ASN A 45 6.39 -6.74 3.99
CA ASN A 45 6.55 -5.88 5.17
C ASN A 45 7.68 -4.85 5.04
N ASN A 46 8.55 -4.98 4.04
CA ASN A 46 9.63 -4.03 3.78
C ASN A 46 9.17 -2.92 2.84
N TRP A 47 8.24 -2.09 3.31
CA TRP A 47 7.70 -0.97 2.56
C TRP A 47 7.91 0.36 3.30
N ARG A 48 7.81 1.46 2.56
CA ARG A 48 7.72 2.81 3.14
C ARG A 48 6.90 3.74 2.25
N LEU A 49 6.29 4.75 2.88
CA LEU A 49 5.71 5.86 2.13
C LEU A 49 6.80 6.74 1.53
N ILE A 50 6.61 7.17 0.29
CA ILE A 50 7.50 8.08 -0.44
C ILE A 50 6.72 9.29 -0.97
N GLY A 51 7.45 10.35 -1.34
CA GLY A 51 6.83 11.56 -1.90
C GLY A 51 5.85 12.24 -0.95
N GLY A 52 6.00 12.06 0.37
CA GLY A 52 5.08 12.59 1.38
C GLY A 52 3.69 11.93 1.34
N GLY A 53 3.61 10.64 1.03
CA GLY A 53 2.34 9.88 0.99
C GLY A 53 1.70 9.79 -0.40
N GLN A 54 2.42 10.15 -1.46
CA GLN A 54 1.94 10.00 -2.85
C GLN A 54 2.24 8.63 -3.44
N GLY A 55 3.20 7.89 -2.86
CA GLY A 55 3.58 6.57 -3.32
C GLY A 55 4.04 5.66 -2.20
N ILE A 56 4.19 4.38 -2.54
CA ILE A 56 4.68 3.31 -1.68
C ILE A 56 5.89 2.70 -2.40
N PHE A 57 6.99 2.52 -1.68
CA PHE A 57 8.20 1.84 -2.15
C PHE A 57 8.40 0.57 -1.32
#